data_AF-A0A8T3QXF8-F1
#
_entry.id   AF-A0A8T3QXF8-F1
#
_cell.length_a   1.000
_cell.length_b   1.000
_cell.length_c   1.000
_cell.angle_alpha   90.00
_cell.angle_beta   90.00
_cell.angle_gamma   90.00
#
_symmetry.space_group_name_H-M   'P 1'
#
loop_
_entity.id
_entity.type
_entity.pdbx_description
1 polymer ?
#
loop_
_entity_poly.entity_id
_entity_poly.type
_entity_poly.pdbx_seq_one_letter_code
_entity_poly.pdbx_strand_id
1 'polypeptide(L)'
;TYDFEVAVAKYFNGVQDGQIPLEFLFSGNVFYRGADGMLQTCRLSWEKEAAYQFPVRVWREMMDHYFPDTAWIRFGKAQFDRLYAYRCTHSLLSWDDAIDALLRSAEPER
;
A
#
# COMPACT_ATOMS: atom_id res chain seq x y z
N THR A 1 -1.68 -1.43 4.05
CA THR A 1 -1.93 0.02 4.11
C THR A 1 -2.02 0.57 2.71
N TYR A 2 -3.03 1.39 2.45
CA TYR A 2 -3.18 2.17 1.21
C TYR A 2 -2.21 3.38 1.22
N ASP A 3 -0.92 3.10 1.39
CA ASP A 3 0.11 4.14 1.44
C ASP A 3 0.71 4.31 0.05
N PHE A 4 0.21 5.29 -0.69
CA PHE A 4 0.77 5.61 -1.99
C PHE A 4 2.21 6.14 -1.88
N GLU A 5 2.77 6.51 -0.74
CA GLU A 5 4.21 6.85 -0.67
C GLU A 5 5.12 5.63 -0.87
N VAL A 6 4.59 4.41 -0.71
CA VAL A 6 5.33 3.18 -0.98
C VAL A 6 5.23 2.85 -2.47
N ALA A 7 6.38 2.82 -3.16
CA ALA A 7 6.46 2.54 -4.60
C ALA A 7 5.72 1.24 -5.01
N VAL A 8 5.80 0.21 -4.16
CA VAL A 8 5.09 -1.06 -4.35
C VAL A 8 3.57 -0.87 -4.38
N ALA A 9 3.01 -0.07 -3.47
CA ALA A 9 1.58 0.18 -3.42
C ALA A 9 1.11 0.99 -4.66
N LYS A 10 1.88 1.98 -5.12
CA LYS A 10 1.59 2.69 -6.39
C LYS A 10 1.59 1.73 -7.57
N TYR A 11 2.63 0.90 -7.66
CA TYR A 11 2.77 -0.06 -8.75
C TYR A 11 1.60 -1.05 -8.77
N PHE A 12 1.28 -1.66 -7.63
CA PHE A 12 0.20 -2.65 -7.52
C PHE A 12 -1.16 -2.02 -7.82
N ASN A 13 -1.39 -0.77 -7.42
CA ASN A 13 -2.61 -0.04 -7.76
C ASN A 13 -2.71 0.26 -9.27
N GLY A 14 -1.59 0.55 -9.93
CA GLY A 14 -1.53 0.83 -11.37
C GLY A 14 -1.82 -0.40 -12.25
N VAL A 15 -1.48 -1.60 -11.79
CA VAL A 15 -1.75 -2.85 -12.53
C VAL A 15 -3.25 -3.18 -12.47
N GLN A 16 -3.91 -3.19 -13.62
CA GLN A 16 -5.36 -3.35 -13.70
C GLN A 16 -5.82 -4.81 -13.68
N ASP A 17 -5.06 -5.70 -14.30
CA ASP A 17 -5.35 -7.12 -14.42
C ASP A 17 -4.07 -7.97 -14.51
N GLY A 18 -4.22 -9.29 -14.54
CA GLY A 18 -3.11 -10.22 -14.67
C GLY A 18 -2.37 -10.51 -13.37
N GLN A 19 -1.03 -10.52 -13.45
CA GLN A 19 -0.12 -10.98 -12.41
C GLN A 19 0.97 -9.94 -12.15
N ILE A 20 1.33 -9.79 -10.88
CA ILE A 20 2.42 -8.94 -10.42
C ILE A 20 3.65 -9.83 -10.20
N PRO A 21 4.77 -9.60 -10.91
CA PRO A 21 5.98 -10.38 -10.70
C PRO A 21 6.62 -10.02 -9.36
N LEU A 22 6.73 -10.99 -8.46
CA LEU A 22 7.44 -10.87 -7.19
C LEU A 22 8.70 -11.73 -7.22
N GLU A 23 9.77 -11.19 -6.65
CA GLU A 23 11.02 -11.91 -6.41
C GLU A 23 11.31 -11.90 -4.91
N PHE A 24 11.31 -13.10 -4.33
CA PHE A 24 11.60 -13.29 -2.92
C PHE A 24 13.08 -13.63 -2.77
N LEU A 25 13.82 -12.74 -2.12
CA LEU A 25 15.23 -12.93 -1.82
C LEU A 25 15.37 -13.47 -0.40
N PHE A 26 15.89 -14.69 -0.25
CA PHE A 26 16.05 -15.31 1.06
C PHE A 26 17.47 -15.14 1.58
N SER A 27 17.58 -14.77 2.85
CA SER A 27 18.86 -14.74 3.56
C SER A 27 18.64 -15.09 5.04
N GLY A 28 19.66 -15.68 5.67
CA GLY A 28 19.63 -16.01 7.10
C GLY A 28 19.86 -17.48 7.38
N ASN A 29 19.42 -17.93 8.57
CA ASN A 29 19.58 -19.31 9.01
C ASN A 29 18.22 -19.97 9.16
N VAL A 30 18.09 -21.20 8.66
CA VAL A 30 16.92 -22.04 8.83
C VAL A 30 17.24 -23.08 9.90
N PHE A 31 16.33 -23.20 10.86
CA PHE A 31 16.34 -24.26 11.85
C PHE A 31 15.34 -25.32 11.44
N TYR A 32 15.75 -26.57 11.40
CA TYR A 32 14.91 -27.68 10.96
C TYR A 32 15.23 -28.94 11.76
N ARG A 33 14.33 -29.91 11.75
CA ARG A 33 14.56 -31.20 12.41
C ARG A 33 15.22 -32.16 11.40
N GLY A 34 16.37 -32.72 11.77
CA GLY A 34 17.05 -33.74 11.00
C GLY A 34 16.27 -35.06 10.97
N ALA A 35 16.66 -35.98 10.08
CA ALA A 35 16.07 -37.32 10.00
C ALA A 35 16.27 -38.14 11.29
N ASP A 36 17.30 -37.81 12.07
CA ASP A 36 17.59 -38.34 13.41
C ASP A 36 16.74 -37.70 14.52
N GLY A 37 15.87 -36.75 14.18
CA GLY A 37 15.03 -36.03 15.12
C GLY A 37 15.74 -34.87 15.84
N MET A 38 17.03 -34.62 15.58
CA MET A 38 17.78 -33.55 16.26
C MET A 38 17.58 -32.20 15.57
N LEU A 39 17.71 -31.10 16.33
CA LEU A 39 17.65 -29.76 15.77
C LEU A 39 18.91 -29.48 14.96
N GLN A 40 18.73 -29.10 13.70
CA GLN A 40 19.78 -28.73 12.76
C GLN A 40 19.64 -27.27 12.36
N THR A 41 20.74 -26.66 11.94
CA THR A 41 20.75 -25.30 11.39
C THR A 41 21.51 -25.28 10.08
N CYS A 42 20.98 -24.57 9.09
CA CYS A 42 21.70 -24.29 7.84
C CYS A 42 21.57 -22.81 7.48
N ARG A 43 22.62 -22.27 6.87
CA ARG A 43 22.58 -20.92 6.33
C ARG A 43 22.01 -20.97 4.92
N LEU A 44 20.99 -20.16 4.64
CA LEU A 44 20.54 -19.95 3.28
C LEU A 44 21.61 -19.14 2.54
N SER A 45 22.05 -19.67 1.41
CA SER A 45 22.87 -18.91 0.47
C SER A 45 22.09 -17.70 -0.01
N TRP A 46 22.77 -16.57 -0.17
CA TRP A 46 22.27 -15.35 -0.79
C TRP A 46 21.74 -15.53 -2.23
N GLU A 47 22.05 -16.65 -2.87
CA GLU A 47 21.55 -17.02 -4.21
C GLU A 47 20.19 -17.74 -4.15
N LYS A 48 19.61 -17.93 -2.96
CA LYS A 48 18.29 -18.53 -2.82
C LYS A 48 17.23 -17.46 -3.04
N GLU A 49 16.65 -17.51 -4.23
CA GLU A 49 15.52 -16.68 -4.64
C GLU A 49 14.35 -17.52 -5.13
N ALA A 50 13.16 -16.92 -5.13
CA ALA A 50 11.98 -17.51 -5.75
C ALA A 50 11.17 -16.45 -6.48
N ALA A 51 10.87 -16.72 -7.75
CA ALA A 51 9.93 -15.93 -8.53
C ALA A 51 8.50 -16.41 -8.27
N TYR A 52 7.57 -15.47 -8.13
CA TYR A 52 6.15 -15.76 -7.96
C TYR A 52 5.29 -14.78 -8.74
N GLN A 53 4.32 -15.31 -9.47
CA GLN A 53 3.33 -14.53 -10.19
C GLN A 53 2.16 -14.30 -9.24
N PHE A 54 2.09 -13.10 -8.65
CA PHE A 54 1.08 -12.77 -7.66
C PHE A 54 -0.20 -12.25 -8.33
N PRO A 55 -1.36 -12.90 -8.15
CA PRO A 55 -2.58 -12.46 -8.83
C PRO A 55 -3.04 -11.09 -8.33
N VAL A 56 -3.21 -10.15 -9.27
CA VAL A 56 -3.72 -8.80 -8.97
C VAL A 56 -5.06 -8.86 -8.24
N ARG A 57 -5.89 -9.85 -8.59
CA ARG A 57 -7.17 -10.10 -7.93
C ARG A 57 -7.02 -10.33 -6.42
N VAL A 58 -6.04 -11.12 -5.98
CA VAL A 58 -5.82 -11.42 -4.55
C VAL A 58 -5.41 -10.16 -3.80
N TRP A 59 -4.56 -9.33 -4.41
CA TRP A 59 -4.22 -8.01 -3.87
C TRP A 59 -5.46 -7.12 -3.72
N ARG A 60 -6.28 -6.99 -4.77
CA ARG A 60 -7.50 -6.17 -4.75
C ARG A 60 -8.48 -6.64 -3.69
N GLU A 61 -8.79 -7.94 -3.66
CA GLU A 61 -9.68 -8.52 -2.65
C GLU A 61 -9.16 -8.26 -1.23
N MET A 62 -7.85 -8.36 -1.00
CA MET A 62 -7.25 -8.02 0.28
C MET A 62 -7.40 -6.53 0.62
N MET A 63 -7.15 -5.64 -0.35
CA MET A 63 -7.28 -4.20 -0.12
C MET A 63 -8.72 -3.79 0.13
N ASP A 64 -9.67 -4.31 -0.64
CA ASP A 64 -11.11 -4.06 -0.46
C ASP A 64 -11.60 -4.60 0.91
N HIS A 65 -11.05 -5.72 1.37
CA HIS A 65 -11.41 -6.29 2.66
C HIS A 65 -10.88 -5.47 3.85
N TYR A 66 -9.61 -5.04 3.81
CA TYR A 66 -8.97 -4.37 4.94
C TYR A 66 -9.06 -2.83 4.89
N PHE A 67 -9.27 -2.24 3.72
CA PHE A 67 -9.32 -0.80 3.47
C PHE A 67 -10.46 -0.45 2.50
N PRO A 68 -11.72 -0.83 2.81
CA PRO A 68 -12.85 -0.48 1.95
C PRO A 68 -13.01 1.04 1.87
N ASP A 69 -13.34 1.54 0.66
CA ASP A 69 -13.74 2.93 0.38
C ASP A 69 -12.84 4.02 0.98
N THR A 70 -11.57 3.70 1.24
CA THR A 70 -10.65 4.61 1.94
C THR A 70 -9.31 4.67 1.23
N ALA A 71 -8.75 5.87 1.17
CA ALA A 71 -7.40 6.12 0.69
C ALA A 71 -6.65 6.97 1.73
N TRP A 72 -5.36 6.71 1.90
CA TRP A 72 -4.50 7.54 2.75
C TRP A 72 -3.62 8.43 1.89
N ILE A 73 -3.67 9.73 2.15
CA ILE A 73 -2.80 10.72 1.53
C ILE A 73 -1.99 11.38 2.64
N ARG A 74 -0.66 11.29 2.54
CA ARG A 74 0.23 12.02 3.43
C ARG A 74 0.31 13.48 3.00
N PHE A 75 -0.01 14.39 3.90
CA PHE A 75 0.22 15.82 3.70
C PHE A 75 1.51 16.30 4.39
N GLY A 76 2.19 17.27 3.79
CA GLY A 76 3.13 18.10 4.52
C GLY A 76 2.39 18.98 5.52
N LYS A 77 3.04 19.32 6.65
CA LYS A 77 2.40 20.06 7.76
C LYS A 77 1.76 21.37 7.30
N ALA A 78 2.44 22.14 6.45
CA ALA A 78 1.94 23.41 5.95
C ALA A 78 0.70 23.26 5.05
N GLN A 79 0.67 22.22 4.21
CA GLN A 79 -0.48 21.92 3.34
C GLN A 79 -1.69 21.48 4.18
N PHE A 80 -1.44 20.65 5.19
CA PHE A 80 -2.47 20.23 6.13
C PHE A 80 -3.08 21.43 6.88
N ASP A 81 -2.25 22.35 7.38
CA ASP A 81 -2.74 23.52 8.12
C ASP A 81 -3.62 24.43 7.24
N ARG A 82 -3.26 24.59 5.96
CA ARG A 82 -4.08 25.32 4.99
C ARG A 82 -5.41 24.61 4.72
N LEU A 83 -5.40 23.30 4.55
CA LEU A 83 -6.62 22.51 4.34
C LEU A 83 -7.53 22.54 5.59
N TYR A 84 -6.94 22.46 6.78
CA TYR A 84 -7.66 22.59 8.05
C TYR A 84 -8.33 23.96 8.18
N ALA A 85 -7.59 25.04 7.92
CA ALA A 85 -8.12 26.40 7.95
C ALA A 85 -9.26 26.59 6.94
N TYR A 86 -9.13 26.03 5.73
CA TYR A 86 -10.18 26.04 4.71
C TYR A 86 -11.45 25.34 5.22
N ARG A 87 -11.33 24.14 5.79
CA ARG A 87 -12.44 23.37 6.36
C ARG A 87 -13.17 24.15 7.46
N CYS A 88 -12.43 24.77 8.37
CA CYS A 88 -13.00 25.60 9.44
C CYS A 88 -13.72 26.84 8.89
N THR A 89 -13.12 27.55 7.94
CA THR A 89 -13.69 28.77 7.36
C THR A 89 -15.02 28.49 6.64
N HIS A 90 -15.13 27.33 5.98
CA HIS A 90 -16.33 26.93 5.25
C HIS A 90 -17.30 26.08 6.11
N SER A 91 -17.03 25.91 7.41
CA SER A 91 -17.86 25.14 8.34
C SER A 91 -18.15 23.70 7.85
N LEU A 92 -17.17 23.06 7.23
CA LEU A 92 -17.31 21.72 6.66
C LEU A 92 -17.07 20.64 7.71
N LEU A 93 -17.92 19.61 7.72
CA LEU A 93 -17.97 18.63 8.82
C LEU A 93 -16.95 17.50 8.64
N SER A 94 -16.62 17.13 7.40
CA SER A 94 -15.62 16.11 7.08
C SER A 94 -14.46 16.65 6.25
N TRP A 95 -13.40 15.84 6.13
CA TRP A 95 -12.32 16.12 5.19
C TRP A 95 -12.74 15.89 3.74
N ASP A 96 -13.62 14.91 3.51
CA ASP A 96 -14.18 14.63 2.19
C ASP A 96 -14.96 15.85 1.69
N ASP A 97 -15.78 16.48 2.53
CA ASP A 97 -16.47 17.74 2.19
C ASP A 97 -15.50 18.86 1.79
N ALA A 98 -14.37 18.95 2.49
CA ALA A 98 -13.34 19.96 2.21
C ALA A 98 -12.64 19.71 0.87
N ILE A 99 -12.34 18.45 0.56
CA ILE A 99 -11.78 18.06 -0.73
C ILE A 99 -12.79 18.28 -1.84
N ASP A 100 -14.05 17.84 -1.67
CA ASP A 100 -15.11 18.02 -2.66
C ASP A 100 -15.42 19.49 -2.93
N ALA A 101 -15.37 20.36 -1.91
CA ALA A 101 -15.53 21.80 -2.08
C ALA A 101 -14.34 22.40 -2.87
N LEU A 102 -13.11 21.99 -2.58
CA LEU A 102 -11.92 22.41 -3.33
C LEU A 102 -11.96 21.94 -4.78
N LEU A 103 -12.29 20.67 -5.03
CA LEU A 103 -12.37 20.10 -6.38
C LEU A 103 -13.44 20.81 -7.22
N ARG A 104 -14.65 21.02 -6.68
CA ARG A 104 -15.69 21.78 -7.36
C ARG A 104 -15.28 23.22 -7.67
N SER A 105 -14.50 23.86 -6.80
CA SER A 105 -14.00 25.22 -7.05
C SER A 105 -12.89 25.27 -8.11
N ALA A 106 -12.21 24.15 -8.36
CA ALA A 106 -11.11 24.05 -9.31
C ALA A 106 -11.56 23.55 -10.71
N GLU A 107 -12.73 22.91 -10.80
CA GLU A 107 -13.33 22.55 -12.08
C GLU A 107 -13.78 23.83 -12.83
N PRO A 108 -13.30 24.07 -14.06
CA PRO A 108 -13.79 25.20 -14.85
C PRO A 108 -15.27 24.97 -15.19
N GLU A 109 -16.09 26.02 -15.10
CA GLU A 109 -17.47 26.02 -15.62
C GLU A 109 -17.42 25.56 -17.10
N ARG A 110 -18.02 24.39 -17.37
CA ARG A 110 -18.15 23.82 -18.72
C ARG A 110 -19.32 24.45 -19.47
#